data_AF-A0A355GAY4-F1
#
_entry.id   AF-A0A355GAY4-F1
#
_cell.length_a   1.000
_cell.length_b   1.000
_cell.length_c   1.000
_cell.angle_alpha   90.00
_cell.angle_beta   90.00
_cell.angle_gamma   90.00
#
_symmetry.space_group_name_H-M   'P 1'
#
loop_
_entity.id
_entity.type
_entity.pdbx_description
1 polymer ?
#
loop_
_entity_poly.entity_id
_entity_poly.type
_entity_poly.pdbx_seq_one_letter_code
_entity_poly.pdbx_strand_id
1 'polypeptide(L)'
;MSPKLDGTKARVQLLRPDLWLSLHHAAVGETIYISVPECGIDGNAQVLAIANCPPIAANPGPGFQIVTGTFQHEAAQTLDISVEDELKPIGTTPNHPIWSVDREAFVRADSLTVGERLQTLNGIARITNITARGPPEPVYNLEVQVKHTYFVADSGVLVHNGRTCLRAVTSEQADAIRAGKGITKPLPAHRTTPTQHVGGTTHSRDPWTSATFREESANYFATRGGRRPANSIIEIDLSKISPENILDVSTLAKAAEHLKTPFTRYAAAFHEEILIYGDIPADAIRFFLPK
;
A
#
# COMPACT_ATOMS: atom_id res chain seq x y z
N MET A 1 -13.54 16.64 -7.14
CA MET A 1 -13.55 16.19 -5.72
C MET A 1 -13.87 14.71 -5.74
N SER A 2 -13.08 13.90 -5.03
CA SER A 2 -13.27 12.45 -4.97
C SER A 2 -14.06 12.06 -3.73
N PRO A 3 -15.02 11.13 -3.80
CA PRO A 3 -15.71 10.62 -2.61
C PRO A 3 -14.77 9.76 -1.75
N LYS A 4 -14.91 9.89 -0.42
CA LYS A 4 -14.27 9.00 0.56
C LYS A 4 -15.30 8.00 1.11
N LEU A 5 -14.82 6.88 1.64
CA LEU A 5 -15.63 5.81 2.24
C LEU A 5 -16.46 6.29 3.45
N ASP A 6 -15.99 7.32 4.15
CA ASP A 6 -16.67 7.95 5.29
C ASP A 6 -17.73 8.99 4.88
N GLY A 7 -17.96 9.18 3.57
CA GLY A 7 -18.91 10.16 3.04
C GLY A 7 -18.35 11.57 2.88
N THR A 8 -17.12 11.85 3.34
CA THR A 8 -16.44 13.12 3.10
C THR A 8 -15.84 13.17 1.68
N LYS A 9 -15.25 14.31 1.31
CA LYS A 9 -14.65 14.51 -0.03
C LYS A 9 -13.17 14.85 0.07
N ALA A 10 -12.39 14.35 -0.87
CA ALA A 10 -10.98 14.69 -1.05
C ALA A 10 -10.79 15.58 -2.29
N ARG A 11 -9.87 16.54 -2.18
CA ARG A 11 -9.30 17.22 -3.34
C ARG A 11 -8.16 16.35 -3.88
N VAL A 12 -8.25 16.02 -5.16
CA VAL A 12 -7.30 15.14 -5.85
C VAL A 12 -6.79 15.88 -7.08
N GLN A 13 -5.49 15.91 -7.27
CA GLN A 13 -4.85 16.35 -8.51
C GLN A 13 -3.94 15.23 -8.98
N LEU A 14 -4.05 14.84 -10.25
CA LEU A 14 -3.26 13.76 -10.84
C LEU A 14 -2.52 14.29 -12.05
N LEU A 15 -1.27 13.89 -12.18
CA LEU A 15 -0.49 13.98 -13.39
C LEU A 15 -0.55 12.63 -14.09
N ARG A 16 -1.11 12.61 -15.30
CA ARG A 16 -1.32 11.41 -16.11
C ARG A 16 -0.95 11.68 -17.57
N PRO A 17 -0.40 10.70 -18.31
CA PRO A 17 -0.16 10.82 -19.74
C PRO A 17 -1.46 10.97 -20.54
N ASP A 18 -1.41 11.62 -21.71
CA ASP A 18 -2.56 11.79 -22.61
C ASP A 18 -3.25 10.46 -22.99
N LEU A 19 -2.45 9.40 -23.13
CA LEU A 19 -2.96 8.06 -23.39
C LEU A 19 -3.85 7.55 -22.25
N TRP A 20 -3.47 7.83 -21.00
CA TRP A 20 -4.26 7.46 -19.83
C TRP A 20 -5.59 8.20 -19.83
N LEU A 21 -5.58 9.51 -20.12
CA LEU A 21 -6.81 10.30 -20.22
C LEU A 21 -7.77 9.71 -21.27
N SER A 22 -7.23 9.32 -22.42
CA SER A 22 -8.01 8.72 -23.51
C SER A 22 -8.60 7.36 -23.14
N LEU A 23 -7.80 6.48 -22.54
CA LEU A 23 -8.24 5.13 -22.13
C LEU A 23 -9.30 5.16 -21.03
N HIS A 24 -9.21 6.13 -20.12
CA HIS A 24 -10.15 6.28 -19.01
C HIS A 24 -11.32 7.22 -19.32
N HIS A 25 -11.45 7.67 -20.58
CA HIS A 25 -12.45 8.67 -21.00
C HIS A 25 -12.51 9.89 -20.07
N ALA A 26 -11.34 10.32 -19.58
CA ALA A 26 -11.23 11.42 -18.65
C ALA A 26 -11.47 12.75 -19.38
N ALA A 27 -12.66 13.31 -19.21
CA ALA A 27 -13.04 14.62 -19.74
C ALA A 27 -13.68 15.47 -18.65
N VAL A 28 -13.56 16.80 -18.75
CA VAL A 28 -14.16 17.72 -17.76
C VAL A 28 -15.68 17.51 -17.72
N GLY A 29 -16.21 17.31 -16.52
CA GLY A 29 -17.62 17.00 -16.28
C GLY A 29 -17.92 15.51 -16.15
N GLU A 30 -17.10 14.65 -16.75
CA GLU A 30 -17.23 13.19 -16.66
C GLU A 30 -16.71 12.65 -15.32
N THR A 31 -16.93 11.36 -15.09
CA THR A 31 -16.43 10.65 -13.91
C THR A 31 -15.36 9.63 -14.25
N ILE A 32 -14.34 9.55 -13.39
CA ILE A 32 -13.27 8.56 -13.45
C ILE A 32 -13.20 7.82 -12.13
N TYR A 33 -12.90 6.52 -12.16
CA TYR A 33 -12.67 5.75 -10.93
C TYR A 33 -11.30 6.10 -10.35
N ILE A 34 -11.26 6.48 -9.07
CA ILE A 34 -10.04 6.77 -8.32
C ILE A 34 -10.03 5.90 -7.05
N SER A 35 -8.92 5.21 -6.80
CA SER A 35 -8.71 4.37 -5.62
C SER A 35 -7.38 4.75 -4.96
N VAL A 36 -7.46 5.33 -3.77
CA VAL A 36 -6.34 5.75 -2.91
C VAL A 36 -6.73 5.38 -1.48
N PRO A 37 -6.69 4.08 -1.13
CA PRO A 37 -7.28 3.58 0.11
C PRO A 37 -6.63 4.15 1.37
N GLU A 38 -5.36 4.56 1.32
CA GLU A 38 -4.65 5.23 2.41
C GLU A 38 -5.29 6.57 2.79
N CYS A 39 -5.90 7.25 1.82
CA CYS A 39 -6.71 8.45 2.02
C CYS A 39 -8.21 8.14 2.19
N GLY A 40 -8.59 6.86 2.23
CA GLY A 40 -9.99 6.41 2.26
C GLY A 40 -10.77 6.76 1.00
N ILE A 41 -10.10 7.02 -0.13
CA ILE A 41 -10.72 7.35 -1.41
C ILE A 41 -10.91 6.05 -2.19
N ASP A 42 -12.15 5.72 -2.56
CA ASP A 42 -12.43 4.60 -3.45
C ASP A 42 -13.78 4.82 -4.14
N GLY A 43 -13.75 5.16 -5.43
CA GLY A 43 -14.98 5.36 -6.20
C GLY A 43 -14.86 6.36 -7.35
N ASN A 44 -16.01 6.63 -7.96
CA ASN A 44 -16.10 7.56 -9.10
C ASN A 44 -15.98 9.01 -8.63
N ALA A 45 -14.97 9.70 -9.16
CA ALA A 45 -14.69 11.11 -8.92
C ALA A 45 -15.03 11.92 -10.18
N GLN A 46 -15.64 13.09 -9.99
CA GLN A 46 -15.87 14.01 -11.09
C GLN A 46 -14.59 14.75 -11.48
N VAL A 47 -14.29 14.76 -12.77
CA VAL A 47 -13.19 15.53 -13.37
C VAL A 47 -13.59 17.00 -13.43
N LEU A 48 -12.96 17.83 -12.60
CA LEU A 48 -13.29 19.25 -12.50
C LEU A 48 -12.55 20.12 -13.52
N ALA A 49 -11.33 19.73 -13.87
CA ALA A 49 -10.48 20.45 -14.80
C ALA A 49 -9.40 19.51 -15.35
N ILE A 50 -8.97 19.77 -16.58
CA ILE A 50 -7.78 19.19 -17.20
C ILE A 50 -6.95 20.38 -17.69
N ALA A 51 -5.66 20.38 -17.36
CA ALA A 51 -4.72 21.41 -17.78
C ALA A 51 -3.48 20.76 -18.40
N ASN A 52 -2.74 21.54 -19.19
CA ASN A 52 -1.47 21.07 -19.74
C ASN A 52 -0.52 20.65 -18.63
N CYS A 53 0.25 19.59 -18.89
CA CYS A 53 1.32 19.16 -18.02
C CYS A 53 2.26 20.35 -17.74
N PRO A 54 2.53 20.71 -16.47
CA PRO A 54 3.56 21.69 -16.17
C PRO A 54 4.92 21.20 -16.69
N PRO A 55 5.91 22.08 -16.91
CA PRO A 55 7.25 21.64 -17.29
C PRO A 55 7.82 20.67 -16.24
N ILE A 56 8.14 19.45 -16.67
CA ILE A 56 8.79 18.44 -15.84
C ILE A 56 10.22 18.27 -16.35
N ALA A 57 11.19 18.30 -15.43
CA ALA A 57 12.58 18.03 -15.78
C ALA A 57 12.71 16.60 -16.34
N ALA A 58 13.33 16.47 -17.52
CA ALA A 58 13.57 15.17 -18.15
C ALA A 58 14.40 14.22 -17.26
N ASN A 59 15.18 14.79 -16.34
CA ASN A 59 15.84 14.08 -15.26
C ASN A 59 15.73 14.94 -13.99
N PRO A 60 14.96 14.53 -12.97
CA PRO A 60 14.82 15.29 -11.72
C PRO A 60 16.11 15.30 -10.88
N GLY A 61 17.12 14.51 -11.27
CA GLY A 61 18.36 14.34 -10.53
C GLY A 61 18.37 13.10 -9.64
N PRO A 62 19.55 12.66 -9.18
CA PRO A 62 19.66 11.48 -8.31
C PRO A 62 18.90 11.70 -7.01
N GLY A 63 18.08 10.72 -6.62
CA GLY A 63 17.31 10.74 -5.37
C GLY A 63 15.95 11.45 -5.46
N PHE A 64 15.63 12.13 -6.56
CA PHE A 64 14.34 12.80 -6.75
C PHE A 64 13.41 11.96 -7.63
N GLN A 65 12.11 12.07 -7.37
CA GLN A 65 11.04 11.44 -8.16
C GLN A 65 9.97 12.48 -8.49
N ILE A 66 9.26 12.26 -9.59
CA ILE A 66 8.16 13.13 -9.99
C ILE A 66 6.95 12.85 -9.10
N VAL A 67 6.32 13.88 -8.57
CA VAL A 67 5.02 13.77 -7.90
C VAL A 67 3.96 13.62 -8.98
N THR A 68 3.31 12.46 -9.01
CA THR A 68 2.27 12.12 -9.99
C THR A 68 0.86 12.34 -9.45
N GLY A 69 0.72 12.65 -8.16
CA GLY A 69 -0.58 12.95 -7.56
C GLY A 69 -0.46 13.69 -6.24
N THR A 70 -1.46 14.49 -5.91
CA THR A 70 -1.62 15.11 -4.60
C THR A 70 -3.04 14.88 -4.11
N PHE A 71 -3.17 14.61 -2.82
CA PHE A 71 -4.42 14.35 -2.15
C PHE A 71 -4.52 15.23 -0.91
N GLN A 72 -5.64 15.90 -0.76
CA GLN A 72 -5.95 16.71 0.42
C GLN A 72 -7.35 16.34 0.90
N HIS A 73 -7.48 16.01 2.18
CA HIS A 73 -8.78 15.72 2.79
C HIS A 73 -8.77 16.03 4.28
N GLU A 74 -9.95 16.12 4.88
CA GLU A 74 -10.06 16.16 6.34
C GLU A 74 -9.94 14.75 6.91
N ALA A 75 -9.17 14.61 7.98
CA ALA A 75 -9.04 13.37 8.74
C ALA A 75 -9.63 13.54 10.14
N ALA A 76 -10.56 12.66 10.51
CA ALA A 76 -11.26 12.73 11.79
C ALA A 76 -10.35 12.46 13.00
N GLN A 77 -9.29 11.67 12.79
CA GLN A 77 -8.31 11.32 13.82
C GLN A 77 -6.90 11.50 13.24
N THR A 78 -6.08 12.25 13.96
CA THR A 78 -4.67 12.47 13.64
C THR A 78 -3.82 12.34 14.90
N LEU A 79 -2.55 12.09 14.72
CA LEU A 79 -1.53 11.99 15.76
C LEU A 79 -0.49 13.07 15.54
N ASP A 80 0.05 13.59 16.64
CA ASP A 80 1.27 14.38 16.66
C ASP A 80 2.42 13.48 17.12
N ILE A 81 3.41 13.28 16.25
CA ILE A 81 4.65 12.57 16.56
C ILE A 81 5.77 13.61 16.69
N SER A 82 6.27 13.79 17.91
CA SER A 82 7.45 14.62 18.17
C SER A 82 8.71 13.80 17.91
N VAL A 83 9.64 14.35 17.12
CA VAL A 83 10.91 13.72 16.76
C VAL A 83 12.05 14.60 17.26
N GLU A 84 13.18 14.00 17.66
CA GLU A 84 14.39 14.74 18.03
C GLU A 84 14.80 15.72 16.93
N ASP A 85 15.30 16.88 17.36
CA ASP A 85 15.71 17.99 16.50
C ASP A 85 14.62 18.57 15.59
N GLU A 86 13.36 18.15 15.78
CA GLU A 86 12.21 18.79 15.14
C GLU A 86 11.54 19.84 16.01
N LEU A 87 11.30 21.00 15.40
CA LEU A 87 10.65 22.13 16.09
C LEU A 87 9.15 21.93 16.24
N LYS A 88 8.53 21.19 15.31
CA LYS A 88 7.09 20.94 15.29
C LYS A 88 6.81 19.44 15.17
N PRO A 89 5.76 18.92 15.82
CA PRO A 89 5.38 17.53 15.65
C PRO A 89 4.89 17.27 14.23
N ILE A 90 5.10 16.04 13.78
CA ILE A 90 4.60 15.53 12.52
C ILE A 90 3.15 15.13 12.72
N GLY A 91 2.24 15.88 12.11
CA GLY A 91 0.82 15.55 12.07
C GLY A 91 0.55 14.47 11.04
N THR A 92 0.01 13.32 11.46
CA THR A 92 -0.22 12.19 10.55
C THR A 92 -1.49 11.41 10.91
N THR A 93 -2.05 10.65 9.97
CA THR A 93 -3.14 9.72 10.27
C THR A 93 -2.60 8.47 10.97
N PRO A 94 -3.40 7.82 11.85
CA PRO A 94 -2.99 6.61 12.58
C PRO A 94 -2.39 5.50 11.70
N ASN A 95 -2.93 5.32 10.49
CA ASN A 95 -2.55 4.28 9.56
C ASN A 95 -1.33 4.60 8.68
N HIS A 96 -0.81 5.83 8.72
CA HIS A 96 0.26 6.22 7.80
C HIS A 96 1.58 5.50 8.16
N PRO A 97 2.24 4.80 7.22
CA PRO A 97 3.46 4.07 7.53
C PRO A 97 4.71 4.97 7.54
N ILE A 98 5.50 4.86 8.61
CA ILE A 98 6.77 5.57 8.83
C ILE A 98 7.89 4.52 8.98
N TRP A 99 9.05 4.75 8.37
CA TRP A 99 10.17 3.82 8.48
C TRP A 99 10.80 3.83 9.87
N SER A 100 10.75 2.67 10.55
CA SER A 100 11.44 2.42 11.82
C SER A 100 12.76 1.70 11.58
N VAL A 101 13.84 2.30 12.04
CA VAL A 101 15.18 1.69 12.02
C VAL A 101 15.27 0.54 13.01
N ASP A 102 14.57 0.62 14.15
CA ASP A 102 14.58 -0.43 15.16
C ASP A 102 13.90 -1.72 14.68
N ARG A 103 12.88 -1.58 13.83
CA ARG A 103 12.10 -2.71 13.30
C ARG A 103 12.46 -3.08 11.88
N GLU A 104 13.32 -2.30 11.23
CA GLU A 104 13.69 -2.45 9.82
C GLU A 104 12.48 -2.58 8.88
N ALA A 105 11.41 -1.81 9.17
CA ALA A 105 10.12 -1.91 8.49
C ALA A 105 9.36 -0.57 8.48
N PHE A 106 8.39 -0.46 7.55
CA PHE A 106 7.39 0.59 7.60
C PHE A 106 6.31 0.25 8.63
N VAL A 107 6.12 1.14 9.60
CA VAL A 107 5.27 0.92 10.77
C VAL A 107 4.19 1.99 10.80
N ARG A 108 2.94 1.58 11.04
CA ARG A 108 1.82 2.51 11.25
C ARG A 108 2.14 3.51 12.36
N ALA A 109 1.81 4.78 12.13
CA ALA A 109 2.02 5.86 13.08
C ALA A 109 1.45 5.56 14.48
N ASP A 110 0.25 4.98 14.57
CA ASP A 110 -0.41 4.62 15.84
C ASP A 110 0.24 3.48 16.60
N SER A 111 1.15 2.77 15.96
CA SER A 111 1.80 1.61 16.51
C SER A 111 3.24 1.92 16.96
N LEU A 112 3.81 3.06 16.54
CA LEU A 112 5.14 3.49 16.95
C LEU A 112 5.20 3.73 18.46
N THR A 113 6.39 3.61 19.04
CA THR A 113 6.63 3.82 20.47
C THR A 113 7.61 4.95 20.72
N VAL A 114 7.43 5.70 21.82
CA VAL A 114 8.41 6.70 22.26
C VAL A 114 9.78 6.03 22.47
N GLY A 115 10.84 6.68 22.00
CA GLY A 115 12.22 6.19 21.98
C GLY A 115 12.63 5.45 20.70
N GLU A 116 11.65 5.07 19.87
CA GLU A 116 11.89 4.37 18.60
C GLU A 116 12.65 5.24 17.61
N ARG A 117 13.59 4.64 16.88
CA ARG A 117 14.49 5.32 15.92
C ARG A 117 13.88 5.34 14.53
N LEU A 118 13.79 6.53 13.94
CA LEU A 118 13.29 6.78 12.59
C LEU A 118 14.42 7.14 11.63
N GLN A 119 14.28 6.75 10.36
CA GLN A 119 15.19 7.21 9.30
C GLN A 119 14.79 8.61 8.86
N THR A 120 15.77 9.51 8.82
CA THR A 120 15.63 10.87 8.31
C THR A 120 16.62 11.16 7.18
N LEU A 121 16.52 12.33 6.53
CA LEU A 121 17.51 12.79 5.53
C LEU A 121 18.89 13.02 6.16
N ASN A 122 18.92 13.40 7.44
CA ASN A 122 20.14 13.75 8.17
C ASN A 122 20.69 12.60 9.03
N GLY A 123 20.09 11.41 8.96
CA GLY A 123 20.52 10.23 9.71
C GLY A 123 19.37 9.58 10.46
N ILE A 124 19.54 9.37 11.77
CA ILE A 124 18.58 8.70 12.63
C ILE A 124 18.13 9.68 13.71
N ALA A 125 16.82 9.79 13.92
CA ALA A 125 16.23 10.60 15.00
C ALA A 125 15.26 9.75 15.82
N ARG A 126 15.11 10.04 17.12
CA ARG A 126 14.17 9.30 17.99
C ARG A 126 12.84 10.00 18.12
N ILE A 127 11.79 9.20 18.31
CA ILE A 127 10.49 9.71 18.75
C ILE A 127 10.60 10.13 20.22
N THR A 128 10.29 11.38 20.52
CA THR A 128 10.31 11.93 21.88
C THR A 128 8.93 11.94 22.53
N ASN A 129 7.86 12.01 21.74
CA ASN A 129 6.49 12.01 22.22
C ASN A 129 5.51 11.57 21.12
N ILE A 130 4.38 10.97 21.51
CA ILE A 130 3.25 10.68 20.62
C ILE A 130 1.96 11.08 21.34
N THR A 131 1.18 11.96 20.73
CA THR A 131 -0.10 12.42 21.30
C THR A 131 -1.20 12.40 20.26
N ALA A 132 -2.45 12.23 20.71
CA ALA A 132 -3.60 12.50 19.86
C ALA A 132 -3.61 13.99 19.50
N ARG A 133 -3.76 14.30 18.22
CA ARG A 133 -3.93 15.68 17.74
C ARG A 133 -5.42 16.03 17.75
N GLY A 134 -5.73 17.32 17.89
CA GLY A 134 -7.05 17.88 18.22
C GLY A 134 -8.17 17.64 17.18
N PRO A 135 -9.05 18.63 16.93
CA PRO A 135 -10.18 18.43 16.01
C PRO A 135 -9.69 18.04 14.59
N PRO A 136 -10.58 17.52 13.73
CA PRO A 136 -10.22 17.15 12.37
C PRO A 136 -9.50 18.29 11.64
N GLU A 137 -8.35 17.98 11.04
CA GLU A 137 -7.55 18.94 10.27
C GLU A 137 -7.37 18.45 8.83
N PRO A 138 -7.09 19.36 7.88
CA PRO A 138 -6.67 18.98 6.54
C PRO A 138 -5.34 18.23 6.59
N VAL A 139 -5.34 16.99 6.12
CA VAL A 139 -4.14 16.18 5.88
C VAL A 139 -3.82 16.13 4.40
N TYR A 140 -2.54 15.90 4.10
CA TYR A 140 -2.00 15.90 2.74
C TYR A 140 -1.28 14.59 2.48
N ASN A 141 -1.46 14.05 1.28
CA ASN A 141 -0.75 12.89 0.80
C ASN A 141 -0.23 13.14 -0.62
N LEU A 142 0.82 12.43 -1.01
CA LEU A 142 1.41 12.51 -2.34
C LEU A 142 1.26 11.17 -3.07
N GLU A 143 1.35 11.15 -4.38
CA GLU A 143 1.69 9.97 -5.17
C GLU A 143 3.01 10.31 -5.85
N VAL A 144 4.04 9.47 -5.67
CA VAL A 144 5.36 9.67 -6.25
C VAL A 144 5.67 8.56 -7.24
N GLN A 145 6.27 8.92 -8.36
CA GLN A 145 6.62 7.98 -9.42
C GLN A 145 7.66 6.97 -8.91
N VAL A 146 7.52 5.71 -9.32
CA VAL A 146 8.43 4.58 -9.06
C VAL A 146 8.53 4.17 -7.59
N LYS A 147 8.99 5.07 -6.73
CA LYS A 147 9.25 4.80 -5.31
C LYS A 147 8.08 5.34 -4.52
N HIS A 148 7.24 4.45 -4.00
CA HIS A 148 6.13 4.78 -3.12
C HIS A 148 6.59 5.24 -1.71
N THR A 149 7.68 6.00 -1.64
CA THR A 149 8.29 6.49 -0.40
C THR A 149 8.77 7.91 -0.60
N TYR A 150 8.59 8.76 0.40
CA TYR A 150 9.02 10.15 0.36
C TYR A 150 9.38 10.64 1.76
N PHE A 151 9.99 11.82 1.84
CA PHE A 151 10.40 12.43 3.10
C PHE A 151 9.44 13.55 3.49
N VAL A 152 9.12 13.64 4.78
CA VAL A 152 8.23 14.67 5.37
C VAL A 152 8.89 15.40 6.53
N ALA A 153 8.35 16.56 6.90
CA ALA A 153 8.91 17.46 7.90
C ALA A 153 10.29 18.03 7.50
N ASP A 154 10.82 18.95 8.31
CA ASP A 154 12.06 19.68 7.99
C ASP A 154 13.30 18.78 8.12
N SER A 155 13.26 17.84 9.07
CA SER A 155 14.24 16.77 9.28
C SER A 155 14.23 15.71 8.16
N GLY A 156 13.14 15.65 7.38
CA GLY A 156 12.95 14.68 6.31
C GLY A 156 12.81 13.26 6.82
N VAL A 157 11.77 12.96 7.60
CA VAL A 157 11.43 11.60 8.05
C VAL A 157 10.90 10.76 6.88
N LEU A 158 11.40 9.53 6.73
CA LEU A 158 11.01 8.62 5.66
C LEU A 158 9.63 7.97 5.91
N VAL A 159 8.71 8.17 4.97
CA VAL A 159 7.34 7.62 5.00
C VAL A 159 7.00 6.88 3.70
N HIS A 160 5.92 6.10 3.72
CA HIS A 160 5.47 5.30 2.58
C HIS A 160 4.06 5.70 2.10
N ASN A 161 3.92 5.84 0.79
CA ASN A 161 2.65 5.93 0.07
C ASN A 161 2.09 4.55 -0.23
N GLY A 162 1.27 4.03 0.66
CA GLY A 162 0.48 2.85 0.36
C GLY A 162 0.43 1.85 1.50
N ARG A 163 -0.36 0.81 1.27
CA ARG A 163 -0.65 -0.23 2.25
C ARG A 163 0.45 -1.28 2.22
N THR A 164 0.86 -1.76 3.39
CA THR A 164 1.77 -2.89 3.52
C THR A 164 1.11 -4.14 2.93
N CYS A 165 1.68 -4.73 1.88
CA CYS A 165 1.17 -5.96 1.28
C CYS A 165 1.74 -7.15 2.04
N LEU A 166 0.92 -7.84 2.82
CA LEU A 166 1.32 -8.88 3.74
C LEU A 166 0.98 -10.28 3.24
N ARG A 167 1.80 -11.27 3.57
CA ARG A 167 1.50 -12.67 3.32
C ARG A 167 2.03 -13.57 4.42
N ALA A 168 1.20 -14.47 4.92
CA ALA A 168 1.66 -15.61 5.72
C ALA A 168 2.36 -16.65 4.82
N VAL A 169 3.55 -17.08 5.21
CA VAL A 169 4.36 -18.05 4.46
C VAL A 169 4.54 -19.35 5.22
N THR A 170 4.60 -20.47 4.50
CA THR A 170 4.98 -21.76 5.10
C THR A 170 6.42 -21.74 5.59
N SER A 171 6.79 -22.68 6.46
CA SER A 171 8.18 -22.82 6.92
C SER A 171 9.15 -23.02 5.76
N GLU A 172 8.76 -23.83 4.77
CA GLU A 172 9.56 -24.09 3.57
C GLU A 172 9.76 -22.81 2.73
N GLN A 173 8.71 -21.99 2.60
CA GLN A 173 8.82 -20.69 1.94
C GLN A 173 9.69 -19.72 2.73
N ALA A 174 9.56 -19.67 4.05
CA ALA A 174 10.38 -18.82 4.89
C ALA A 174 11.88 -19.18 4.75
N ASP A 175 12.22 -20.46 4.74
CA ASP A 175 13.60 -20.91 4.55
C ASP A 175 14.14 -20.58 3.14
N ALA A 176 13.31 -20.74 2.10
CA ALA A 176 13.67 -20.33 0.75
C ALA A 176 13.92 -18.81 0.63
N ILE A 177 13.11 -18.00 1.32
CA ILE A 177 13.26 -16.54 1.38
C ILE A 177 14.54 -16.16 2.11
N ARG A 178 14.85 -16.77 3.26
CA ARG A 178 16.12 -16.57 3.98
C ARG A 178 17.34 -16.96 3.14
N ALA A 179 17.19 -17.96 2.28
CA ALA A 179 18.22 -18.38 1.33
C ALA A 179 18.29 -17.48 0.06
N GLY A 180 17.53 -16.38 0.00
CA GLY A 180 17.57 -15.41 -1.10
C GLY A 180 16.88 -15.86 -2.39
N LYS A 181 15.96 -16.83 -2.34
CA LYS A 181 15.28 -17.36 -3.54
C LYS A 181 13.94 -16.69 -3.85
N GLY A 182 13.34 -16.01 -2.88
CA GLY A 182 11.99 -15.45 -2.99
C GLY A 182 10.89 -16.52 -2.95
N ILE A 183 9.75 -16.25 -3.58
CA ILE A 183 8.65 -17.23 -3.73
C ILE A 183 8.60 -17.68 -5.18
N THR A 184 8.98 -18.92 -5.44
CA THR A 184 8.97 -19.53 -6.78
C THR A 184 7.69 -20.31 -7.03
N LYS A 185 7.16 -20.23 -8.26
CA LYS A 185 6.00 -20.98 -8.74
C LYS A 185 6.42 -22.16 -9.60
N PRO A 186 5.63 -23.25 -9.58
CA PRO A 186 5.92 -24.42 -10.38
C PRO A 186 5.71 -24.14 -11.87
N LEU A 187 6.69 -24.55 -12.69
CA LEU A 187 6.65 -24.47 -14.15
C LEU A 187 6.59 -25.87 -14.78
N PRO A 188 5.79 -26.10 -15.83
CA PRO A 188 4.82 -25.15 -16.39
C PRO A 188 3.59 -25.02 -15.49
N ALA A 189 3.07 -23.80 -15.36
CA ALA A 189 1.92 -23.51 -14.52
C ALA A 189 0.62 -24.13 -15.06
N HIS A 190 -0.31 -24.47 -14.17
CA HIS A 190 -1.69 -24.79 -14.56
C HIS A 190 -2.45 -23.53 -15.00
N ARG A 191 -3.48 -23.73 -15.83
CA ARG A 191 -4.47 -22.68 -16.17
C ARG A 191 -5.48 -22.49 -15.03
N THR A 192 -4.99 -22.15 -13.84
CA THR A 192 -5.83 -21.76 -12.70
C THR A 192 -6.32 -20.34 -12.91
N THR A 193 -7.63 -20.13 -12.90
CA THR A 193 -8.20 -18.78 -12.93
C THR A 193 -8.14 -18.10 -11.56
N PRO A 194 -8.12 -16.75 -11.48
CA PRO A 194 -8.23 -16.03 -10.21
C PRO A 194 -9.41 -16.48 -9.35
N THR A 195 -10.56 -16.75 -9.96
CA THR A 195 -11.75 -17.25 -9.25
C THR A 195 -11.53 -18.63 -8.63
N GLN A 196 -10.84 -19.54 -9.32
CA GLN A 196 -10.52 -20.86 -8.78
C GLN A 196 -9.52 -20.78 -7.63
N HIS A 197 -8.52 -19.90 -7.77
CA HIS A 197 -7.52 -19.64 -6.74
C HIS A 197 -8.15 -19.11 -5.45
N VAL A 198 -8.87 -17.98 -5.55
CA VAL A 198 -9.58 -17.36 -4.41
C VAL A 198 -10.63 -18.30 -3.83
N GLY A 199 -11.28 -19.09 -4.68
CA GLY A 199 -12.25 -20.11 -4.26
C GLY A 199 -11.64 -21.30 -3.52
N GLY A 200 -10.32 -21.38 -3.37
CA GLY A 200 -9.62 -22.45 -2.64
C GLY A 200 -9.56 -23.77 -3.42
N THR A 201 -9.67 -23.73 -4.75
CA THR A 201 -9.57 -24.95 -5.57
C THR A 201 -8.14 -25.48 -5.47
N THR A 202 -7.98 -26.75 -5.07
CA THR A 202 -6.64 -27.33 -4.87
C THR A 202 -5.99 -27.65 -6.21
N HIS A 203 -4.99 -26.86 -6.61
CA HIS A 203 -4.20 -27.10 -7.81
C HIS A 203 -2.72 -27.25 -7.47
N SER A 204 -2.11 -28.37 -7.86
CA SER A 204 -0.70 -28.68 -7.56
C SER A 204 0.31 -27.74 -8.22
N ARG A 205 -0.10 -27.06 -9.31
CA ARG A 205 0.74 -26.10 -10.04
C ARG A 205 0.07 -24.73 -10.19
N ASP A 206 -0.50 -24.24 -9.10
CA ASP A 206 -1.16 -22.94 -9.06
C ASP A 206 -0.16 -21.79 -9.26
N PRO A 207 -0.30 -20.95 -10.31
CA PRO A 207 0.59 -19.81 -10.54
C PRO A 207 0.36 -18.63 -9.60
N TRP A 208 -0.75 -18.58 -8.85
CA TRP A 208 -1.14 -17.39 -8.10
C TRP A 208 -0.63 -17.42 -6.65
N THR A 209 -0.22 -16.26 -6.14
CA THR A 209 0.08 -16.00 -4.74
C THR A 209 -0.90 -14.96 -4.19
N SER A 210 -1.73 -15.34 -3.22
CA SER A 210 -2.50 -14.37 -2.42
C SER A 210 -1.61 -13.55 -1.48
N ALA A 211 -1.82 -12.26 -1.44
CA ALA A 211 -1.34 -11.37 -0.39
C ALA A 211 -2.50 -10.47 0.06
N THR A 212 -2.33 -9.74 1.16
CA THR A 212 -3.42 -8.99 1.81
C THR A 212 -2.89 -7.64 2.28
N PHE A 213 -3.67 -6.58 2.05
CA PHE A 213 -3.40 -5.28 2.68
C PHE A 213 -3.92 -5.18 4.13
N ARG A 214 -4.65 -6.20 4.59
CA ARG A 214 -5.22 -6.30 5.92
C ARG A 214 -4.35 -7.15 6.84
N GLU A 215 -3.78 -6.52 7.86
CA GLU A 215 -2.92 -7.19 8.86
C GLU A 215 -3.65 -8.28 9.63
N GLU A 216 -4.91 -8.04 10.02
CA GLU A 216 -5.76 -9.04 10.68
C GLU A 216 -5.94 -10.30 9.84
N SER A 217 -6.05 -10.15 8.52
CA SER A 217 -6.13 -11.29 7.61
C SER A 217 -4.80 -12.02 7.52
N ALA A 218 -3.67 -11.29 7.45
CA ALA A 218 -2.34 -11.91 7.46
C ALA A 218 -2.13 -12.75 8.74
N ASN A 219 -2.47 -12.19 9.91
CA ASN A 219 -2.41 -12.87 11.20
C ASN A 219 -3.37 -14.07 11.29
N TYR A 220 -4.59 -13.92 10.76
CA TYR A 220 -5.55 -15.02 10.66
C TYR A 220 -4.98 -16.18 9.83
N PHE A 221 -4.39 -15.90 8.65
CA PHE A 221 -3.82 -16.95 7.80
C PHE A 221 -2.53 -17.54 8.37
N ALA A 222 -1.72 -16.75 9.07
CA ALA A 222 -0.51 -17.22 9.76
C ALA A 222 -0.80 -18.27 10.83
N THR A 223 -1.90 -18.10 11.56
CA THR A 223 -2.32 -19.01 12.65
C THR A 223 -3.41 -20.01 12.23
N ARG A 224 -3.94 -19.89 11.01
CA ARG A 224 -5.15 -20.58 10.54
C ARG A 224 -6.33 -20.37 11.50
N GLY A 225 -6.55 -19.11 11.90
CA GLY A 225 -7.56 -18.70 12.87
C GLY A 225 -7.28 -19.21 14.28
N GLY A 226 -6.01 -19.13 14.72
CA GLY A 226 -5.58 -19.59 16.05
C GLY A 226 -5.43 -21.10 16.23
N ARG A 227 -5.61 -21.89 15.15
CA ARG A 227 -5.55 -23.36 15.21
C ARG A 227 -4.14 -23.92 15.13
N ARG A 228 -3.15 -23.11 14.75
CA ARG A 228 -1.74 -23.50 14.58
C ARG A 228 -0.82 -22.43 15.15
N PRO A 229 0.42 -22.80 15.52
CA PRO A 229 1.47 -21.81 15.76
C PRO A 229 1.57 -20.84 14.59
N ALA A 230 1.84 -19.58 14.89
CA ALA A 230 1.94 -18.55 13.86
C ALA A 230 3.09 -18.85 12.91
N ASN A 231 2.75 -19.06 11.64
CA ASN A 231 3.71 -19.01 10.55
C ASN A 231 4.30 -17.60 10.42
N SER A 232 5.51 -17.50 9.85
CA SER A 232 6.10 -16.20 9.53
C SER A 232 5.20 -15.44 8.56
N ILE A 233 5.14 -14.12 8.74
CA ILE A 233 4.51 -13.20 7.80
C ILE A 233 5.64 -12.46 7.08
N ILE A 234 5.42 -12.14 5.82
CA ILE A 234 6.30 -11.30 5.02
C ILE A 234 5.54 -10.08 4.51
N GLU A 235 6.26 -9.01 4.29
CA GLU A 235 5.86 -7.88 3.46
C GLU A 235 6.38 -8.08 2.03
N ILE A 236 5.54 -7.79 1.05
CA ILE A 236 5.85 -7.83 -0.38
C ILE A 236 5.84 -6.40 -0.90
N ASP A 237 6.99 -5.94 -1.38
CA ASP A 237 7.16 -4.67 -2.08
C ASP A 237 6.61 -4.79 -3.50
N LEU A 238 5.35 -4.35 -3.69
CA LEU A 238 4.67 -4.42 -4.98
C LEU A 238 5.34 -3.55 -6.05
N SER A 239 6.16 -2.56 -5.69
CA SER A 239 6.89 -1.73 -6.67
C SER A 239 7.96 -2.52 -7.43
N LYS A 240 8.34 -3.69 -6.92
CA LYS A 240 9.32 -4.61 -7.51
C LYS A 240 8.69 -5.76 -8.28
N ILE A 241 7.37 -5.75 -8.42
CA ILE A 241 6.61 -6.74 -9.19
C ILE A 241 6.08 -6.05 -10.46
N SER A 242 6.22 -6.71 -11.61
CA SER A 242 5.68 -6.14 -12.84
C SER A 242 4.16 -5.95 -12.74
N PRO A 243 3.60 -4.79 -13.13
CA PRO A 243 2.17 -4.52 -13.00
C PRO A 243 1.25 -5.53 -13.67
N GLU A 244 1.67 -6.14 -14.79
CA GLU A 244 0.93 -7.18 -15.49
C GLU A 244 0.78 -8.50 -14.70
N ASN A 245 1.63 -8.70 -13.69
CA ASN A 245 1.58 -9.84 -12.80
C ASN A 245 0.78 -9.55 -11.52
N ILE A 246 0.30 -8.33 -11.33
CA ILE A 246 -0.51 -7.95 -10.16
C ILE A 246 -1.97 -7.87 -10.58
N LEU A 247 -2.83 -8.57 -9.84
CA LEU A 247 -4.27 -8.50 -9.99
C LEU A 247 -4.89 -8.07 -8.66
N ASP A 248 -5.36 -6.82 -8.63
CA ASP A 248 -5.97 -6.23 -7.45
C ASP A 248 -7.45 -6.64 -7.34
N VAL A 249 -7.79 -7.34 -6.26
CA VAL A 249 -9.16 -7.77 -5.94
C VAL A 249 -9.57 -7.32 -4.54
N SER A 250 -8.92 -6.26 -4.04
CA SER A 250 -9.02 -5.81 -2.66
C SER A 250 -10.32 -5.08 -2.33
N THR A 251 -11.11 -4.70 -3.34
CA THR A 251 -12.42 -4.06 -3.17
C THR A 251 -13.47 -4.80 -3.97
N LEU A 252 -14.75 -4.63 -3.64
CA LEU A 252 -15.83 -5.31 -4.37
C LEU A 252 -15.89 -4.93 -5.85
N ALA A 253 -15.57 -3.67 -6.17
CA ALA A 253 -15.53 -3.18 -7.54
C ALA A 253 -14.42 -3.89 -8.33
N LYS A 254 -13.18 -3.85 -7.82
CA LYS A 254 -12.02 -4.50 -8.44
C LYS A 254 -12.18 -6.02 -8.53
N ALA A 255 -12.71 -6.63 -7.47
CA ALA A 255 -13.00 -8.05 -7.46
C ALA A 255 -14.06 -8.45 -8.50
N ALA A 256 -15.04 -7.59 -8.80
CA ALA A 256 -16.07 -7.87 -9.81
C ALA A 256 -15.52 -7.90 -11.24
N GLU A 257 -14.42 -7.20 -11.51
CA GLU A 257 -13.74 -7.18 -12.82
C GLU A 257 -13.03 -8.51 -13.14
N HIS A 258 -12.58 -9.23 -12.10
CA HIS A 258 -11.69 -10.39 -12.25
C HIS A 258 -12.26 -11.70 -11.68
N LEU A 259 -13.19 -11.64 -10.73
CA LEU A 259 -13.76 -12.80 -10.05
C LEU A 259 -15.19 -13.05 -10.49
N LYS A 260 -15.54 -14.31 -10.74
CA LYS A 260 -16.83 -14.67 -11.35
C LYS A 260 -17.95 -14.91 -10.33
N THR A 261 -17.63 -15.36 -9.12
CA THR A 261 -18.67 -15.73 -8.13
C THR A 261 -18.81 -14.67 -7.04
N PRO A 262 -20.04 -14.41 -6.55
CA PRO A 262 -20.25 -13.49 -5.42
C PRO A 262 -19.39 -13.84 -4.22
N PHE A 263 -19.32 -15.13 -3.86
CA PHE A 263 -18.49 -15.59 -2.74
C PHE A 263 -17.03 -15.15 -2.88
N THR A 264 -16.40 -15.40 -4.03
CA THR A 264 -15.00 -15.01 -4.26
C THR A 264 -14.79 -13.50 -4.22
N ARG A 265 -15.77 -12.71 -4.71
CA ARG A 265 -15.71 -11.25 -4.66
C ARG A 265 -15.76 -10.72 -3.23
N TYR A 266 -16.71 -11.21 -2.44
CA TYR A 266 -16.85 -10.81 -1.04
C TYR A 266 -15.66 -11.25 -0.19
N ALA A 267 -15.16 -12.48 -0.40
CA ALA A 267 -13.99 -12.99 0.33
C ALA A 267 -12.73 -12.17 0.02
N ALA A 268 -12.43 -11.93 -1.26
CA ALA A 268 -11.28 -11.14 -1.68
C ALA A 268 -11.35 -9.70 -1.15
N ALA A 269 -12.52 -9.05 -1.25
CA ALA A 269 -12.72 -7.70 -0.74
C ALA A 269 -12.62 -7.63 0.80
N PHE A 270 -13.16 -8.62 1.52
CA PHE A 270 -13.07 -8.67 2.98
C PHE A 270 -11.63 -8.81 3.48
N HIS A 271 -10.83 -9.61 2.77
CA HIS A 271 -9.42 -9.81 3.07
C HIS A 271 -8.52 -8.74 2.44
N GLU A 272 -9.06 -7.82 1.65
CA GLU A 272 -8.28 -6.84 0.89
C GLU A 272 -7.17 -7.51 0.07
N GLU A 273 -7.56 -8.56 -0.64
CA GLU A 273 -6.66 -9.50 -1.29
C GLU A 273 -6.04 -8.92 -2.58
N ILE A 274 -4.76 -9.21 -2.77
CA ILE A 274 -4.00 -8.99 -3.99
C ILE A 274 -3.50 -10.34 -4.49
N LEU A 275 -3.63 -10.60 -5.79
CA LEU A 275 -3.09 -11.80 -6.41
C LEU A 275 -1.85 -11.46 -7.23
N ILE A 276 -0.77 -12.20 -7.00
CA ILE A 276 0.48 -12.06 -7.76
C ILE A 276 0.68 -13.31 -8.61
N TYR A 277 0.80 -13.12 -9.93
CA TYR A 277 1.05 -14.17 -10.91
C TYR A 277 2.54 -14.47 -11.03
N GLY A 278 2.91 -15.74 -10.89
CA GLY A 278 4.29 -16.17 -11.07
C GLY A 278 5.18 -15.93 -9.84
N ASP A 279 6.49 -15.82 -10.10
CA ASP A 279 7.51 -15.73 -9.07
C ASP A 279 7.51 -14.35 -8.40
N ILE A 280 7.82 -14.32 -7.10
CA ILE A 280 8.08 -13.09 -6.34
C ILE A 280 9.59 -13.07 -6.04
N PRO A 281 10.34 -12.09 -6.57
CA PRO A 281 11.79 -12.06 -6.39
C PRO A 281 12.15 -11.78 -4.93
N ALA A 282 13.33 -12.28 -4.52
CA ALA A 282 13.76 -12.20 -3.12
C ALA A 282 13.91 -10.76 -2.62
N ASP A 283 14.33 -9.84 -3.48
CA ASP A 283 14.52 -8.44 -3.12
C ASP A 283 13.20 -7.67 -2.98
N ALA A 284 12.07 -8.26 -3.41
CA ALA A 284 10.72 -7.76 -3.14
C ALA A 284 10.15 -8.23 -1.79
N ILE A 285 10.88 -9.01 -1.00
CA ILE A 285 10.36 -9.63 0.22
C ILE A 285 11.14 -9.15 1.44
N ARG A 286 10.40 -8.78 2.49
CA ARG A 286 10.94 -8.53 3.84
C ARG A 286 10.18 -9.36 4.87
N PHE A 287 10.83 -9.87 5.90
CA PHE A 287 10.11 -10.55 6.98
C PHE A 287 9.34 -9.52 7.79
N PHE A 288 8.03 -9.76 7.95
CA PHE A 288 7.20 -8.96 8.83
C PHE A 288 7.48 -9.41 10.26
N LEU A 289 7.83 -8.44 11.10
CA LEU A 289 8.00 -8.63 12.54
C LEU A 289 6.70 -8.16 13.21
N PRO A 290 5.74 -9.06 13.48
CA PRO A 290 4.55 -8.70 14.22
C PRO A 290 4.94 -8.20 15.61
N LYS A 291 4.21 -7.22 16.11
CA LYS A 291 4.39 -6.66 17.45
C LYS A 291 3.90 -7.61 18.52
#